data_AF-A0A6C0F3E4-F1
#
_entry.id   AF-A0A6C0F3E4-F1
#
_cell.length_a   1.000
_cell.length_b   1.000
_cell.length_c   1.000
_cell.angle_alpha   90.00
_cell.angle_beta   90.00
_cell.angle_gamma   90.00
#
_symmetry.space_group_name_H-M   'P 1'
#
loop_
_entity.id
_entity.type
_entity.pdbx_description
1 polymer ?
#
loop_
_entity_poly.entity_id
_entity_poly.type
_entity_poly.pdbx_seq_one_letter_code
_entity_poly.pdbx_strand_id
1 'polypeptide(L)'
;MDSNTTDILINSNNNQETPSPYVKMRPETVQFTERLEHYAREYFLNLAKFKQSYVFYHKNPEYEEYQKNFVDSKSQLQSINKSIFLLANAIQVKIERLNAYITDINKKLMDDKVYYSKLNVIYKNIGNTEHGSATLIDDYKKTYNEVYLNSFNMFIGIIIVCGTTFSVFKNSTLKEGVKEGALKISNLIKSKIPGSQKYKYKYKY
;
A
#
# COMPACT_ATOMS: atom_id res chain seq x y z
N MET A 1 -56.48 -19.81 -19.64
CA MET A 1 -55.51 -18.77 -20.08
C MET A 1 -55.23 -18.00 -18.82
N ASP A 2 -54.25 -18.50 -18.08
CA ASP A 2 -54.10 -18.23 -16.65
C ASP A 2 -53.02 -17.16 -16.51
N SER A 3 -53.43 -15.95 -16.16
CA SER A 3 -52.50 -14.86 -15.88
C SER A 3 -51.98 -15.01 -14.46
N ASN A 4 -50.81 -15.64 -14.35
CA ASN A 4 -49.97 -15.65 -13.17
C ASN A 4 -49.46 -14.23 -12.90
N THR A 5 -50.09 -13.50 -11.98
CA THR A 5 -49.52 -12.28 -11.39
C THR A 5 -48.70 -12.69 -10.17
N THR A 6 -47.39 -12.67 -10.31
CA THR A 6 -46.45 -12.96 -9.24
C THR A 6 -46.32 -11.72 -8.37
N ASP A 7 -46.94 -11.72 -7.18
CA ASP A 7 -46.74 -10.69 -6.17
C ASP A 7 -45.29 -10.76 -5.65
N ILE A 8 -44.47 -9.80 -6.09
CA ILE A 8 -43.14 -9.56 -5.54
C ILE A 8 -43.33 -8.84 -4.21
N LEU A 9 -43.30 -9.60 -3.11
CA LEU A 9 -43.14 -9.07 -1.76
C LEU A 9 -41.74 -8.45 -1.63
N ILE A 10 -41.63 -7.15 -1.91
CA ILE A 10 -40.48 -6.33 -1.54
C ILE A 10 -40.47 -6.23 -0.02
N ASN A 11 -39.65 -7.05 0.62
CA ASN A 11 -39.33 -6.94 2.04
C ASN A 11 -38.48 -5.68 2.26
N SER A 12 -39.16 -4.54 2.41
CA SER A 12 -38.56 -3.27 2.82
C SER A 12 -38.25 -3.35 4.30
N ASN A 13 -37.11 -3.96 4.65
CA ASN A 13 -36.49 -3.80 5.96
C ASN A 13 -36.02 -2.34 6.09
N ASN A 14 -36.98 -1.46 6.39
CA ASN A 14 -36.79 -0.12 6.89
C ASN A 14 -36.24 -0.24 8.32
N ASN A 15 -34.96 -0.61 8.44
CA ASN A 15 -34.18 -0.22 9.60
C ASN A 15 -33.92 1.29 9.47
N GLN A 16 -34.94 2.10 9.78
CA GLN A 16 -34.71 3.45 10.25
C GLN A 16 -33.95 3.31 11.57
N GLU A 17 -32.63 3.27 11.50
CA GLU A 17 -31.78 3.58 12.63
C GLU A 17 -32.22 4.96 13.11
N THR A 18 -32.94 4.99 14.22
CA THR A 18 -33.28 6.23 14.90
C THR A 18 -31.94 6.91 15.22
N PRO A 19 -31.75 8.17 14.77
CA PRO A 19 -30.49 8.85 15.02
C PRO A 19 -30.26 8.90 16.53
N SER A 20 -29.14 8.31 16.96
CA SER A 20 -28.75 8.24 18.37
C SER A 20 -28.89 9.63 19.02
N PRO A 21 -29.54 9.74 20.20
CA PRO A 21 -29.82 11.03 20.85
C PRO A 21 -28.57 11.78 21.32
N TYR A 22 -27.37 11.25 21.05
CA TYR A 22 -26.08 11.80 21.44
C TYR A 22 -25.21 12.29 20.28
N VAL A 23 -25.73 12.40 19.06
CA VAL A 23 -24.98 13.05 17.96
C VAL A 23 -25.09 14.56 18.11
N LYS A 24 -24.36 15.13 19.07
CA LYS A 24 -24.07 16.56 19.11
C LYS A 24 -23.36 16.92 17.81
N MET A 25 -24.07 17.56 16.87
CA MET A 25 -23.47 18.02 15.61
C MET A 25 -22.21 18.82 15.92
N ARG A 26 -21.10 18.46 15.27
CA ARG A 26 -19.85 19.21 15.45
C ARG A 26 -20.09 20.64 14.97
N PRO A 27 -19.49 21.64 15.63
CA PRO A 27 -19.67 23.05 15.25
C PRO A 27 -19.32 23.32 13.78
N GLU A 28 -18.43 22.53 13.18
CA GLU A 28 -18.05 22.64 11.77
C GLU A 28 -19.17 22.19 10.80
N THR A 29 -19.96 21.18 11.13
CA THR A 29 -21.04 20.71 10.23
C THR A 29 -22.18 21.71 10.19
N VAL A 30 -22.46 22.36 11.32
CA VAL A 30 -23.44 23.45 11.41
C VAL A 30 -23.04 24.61 10.49
N GLN A 31 -21.76 25.00 10.51
CA GLN A 31 -21.24 26.06 9.63
C GLN A 31 -21.35 25.72 8.14
N PHE A 32 -21.18 24.46 7.74
CA PHE A 32 -21.36 24.07 6.34
C PHE A 32 -22.81 24.14 5.89
N THR A 33 -23.74 23.67 6.73
CA THR A 33 -25.18 23.75 6.45
C THR A 33 -25.62 25.21 6.31
N GLU A 34 -25.24 26.08 7.25
CA GLU A 34 -25.57 27.51 7.21
C GLU A 34 -25.03 28.19 5.94
N ARG A 35 -23.78 27.91 5.56
CA ARG A 35 -23.18 28.45 4.34
C ARG A 35 -23.86 27.92 3.08
N LEU A 36 -24.18 26.63 3.04
CA LEU A 36 -24.87 26.01 1.92
C LEU A 36 -26.26 26.61 1.73
N GLU A 37 -27.03 26.75 2.81
CA GLU A 37 -28.35 27.39 2.78
C GLU A 37 -28.28 28.85 2.34
N HIS A 38 -27.30 29.60 2.85
CA HIS A 38 -27.06 30.96 2.41
C HIS A 38 -26.79 31.03 0.90
N TYR A 39 -25.86 30.23 0.39
CA TYR A 39 -25.56 30.21 -1.05
C TYR A 39 -26.72 29.70 -1.90
N ALA A 40 -27.51 28.74 -1.41
CA ALA A 40 -28.69 28.26 -2.10
C ALA A 40 -29.72 29.39 -2.26
N ARG A 41 -30.03 30.11 -1.18
CA ARG A 41 -30.95 31.27 -1.23
C ARG A 41 -30.43 32.36 -2.18
N GLU A 42 -29.17 32.73 -2.03
CA GLU A 42 -28.53 33.72 -2.91
C GLU A 42 -28.57 33.26 -4.37
N TYR A 43 -28.27 31.99 -4.65
CA TYR A 43 -28.29 31.46 -6.01
C TYR A 43 -29.66 31.61 -6.67
N PHE A 44 -30.74 31.22 -5.99
CA PHE A 44 -32.10 31.34 -6.54
C PHE A 44 -32.52 32.79 -6.75
N LEU A 45 -32.17 33.68 -5.82
CA LEU A 45 -32.44 35.11 -5.95
C LEU A 45 -31.69 35.72 -7.14
N ASN A 46 -30.40 35.43 -7.27
CA ASN A 46 -29.57 35.96 -8.35
C ASN A 46 -29.92 35.33 -9.70
N LEU A 47 -30.38 34.07 -9.73
CA LEU A 47 -30.89 33.44 -10.94
C LEU A 47 -32.18 34.12 -11.43
N ALA A 48 -33.08 34.49 -10.52
CA ALA A 48 -34.29 35.24 -10.88
C ALA A 48 -33.94 36.62 -11.48
N LYS A 49 -33.02 37.35 -10.86
CA LYS A 49 -32.50 38.63 -11.38
C LYS A 49 -31.85 38.46 -12.75
N PHE A 50 -30.98 37.47 -12.91
CA PHE A 50 -30.34 37.16 -14.19
C PHE A 50 -31.36 36.89 -15.30
N LYS A 51 -32.40 36.09 -15.04
CA LYS A 51 -33.47 35.83 -16.01
C LYS A 51 -34.20 37.12 -16.41
N GLN A 52 -34.52 37.97 -15.44
CA GLN A 52 -35.19 39.24 -15.71
C GLN A 52 -34.30 40.18 -16.53
N SER A 53 -33.04 40.37 -16.14
CA SER A 53 -32.07 41.21 -16.85
C SER A 53 -31.77 40.69 -18.25
N TYR A 54 -31.73 39.36 -18.43
CA TYR A 54 -31.58 38.73 -19.74
C TYR A 54 -32.73 39.10 -20.69
N VAL A 55 -33.97 39.04 -20.20
CA VAL A 55 -35.14 39.40 -21.01
C VAL A 55 -35.13 40.88 -21.37
N PHE A 56 -34.81 41.78 -20.43
CA PHE A 56 -34.78 43.22 -20.72
C PHE A 56 -33.68 43.61 -21.72
N TYR A 57 -32.48 43.05 -21.55
CA TYR A 57 -31.37 43.27 -22.48
C TYR A 57 -31.69 42.81 -23.90
N HIS A 58 -32.31 41.63 -24.06
CA HIS A 58 -32.64 41.12 -25.40
C HIS A 58 -33.86 41.78 -26.03
N LYS A 59 -34.76 42.36 -25.24
CA LYS A 59 -35.93 43.10 -25.76
C LYS A 59 -35.58 44.53 -26.19
N ASN A 60 -34.68 45.20 -25.47
CA ASN A 60 -34.33 46.60 -25.72
C ASN A 60 -32.80 46.78 -25.62
N PRO A 61 -32.02 46.25 -26.57
CA PRO A 61 -30.56 46.26 -26.52
C PRO A 61 -29.94 47.67 -26.63
N GLU A 62 -30.70 48.66 -27.08
CA GLU A 62 -30.27 50.05 -27.23
C GLU A 62 -30.04 50.78 -25.89
N TYR A 63 -30.59 50.25 -24.78
CA TYR A 63 -30.42 50.86 -23.46
C TYR A 63 -29.21 50.24 -22.73
N GLU A 64 -28.17 51.06 -22.54
CA GLU A 64 -26.93 50.69 -21.84
C GLU A 64 -27.18 50.14 -20.41
N GLU A 65 -28.19 50.67 -19.72
CA GLU A 65 -28.57 50.20 -18.38
C GLU A 65 -28.94 48.71 -18.36
N TYR A 66 -29.66 48.22 -19.37
CA TYR A 66 -30.04 46.80 -19.44
C TYR A 66 -28.85 45.90 -19.73
N GLN A 67 -27.90 46.36 -20.55
CA GLN A 67 -26.64 45.66 -20.77
C GLN A 67 -25.83 45.55 -19.48
N LYS A 68 -25.69 46.65 -18.74
CA LYS A 68 -24.99 46.67 -17.46
C LYS A 68 -25.65 45.73 -16.45
N ASN A 69 -26.97 45.83 -16.27
CA ASN A 69 -27.72 44.96 -15.36
C ASN A 69 -27.58 43.47 -15.71
N PHE A 70 -27.54 43.13 -17.00
CA PHE A 70 -27.29 41.77 -17.46
C PHE A 70 -25.87 41.28 -17.11
N VAL A 71 -24.84 42.10 -17.38
CA VAL A 71 -23.44 41.75 -17.06
C VAL A 71 -23.26 41.58 -15.55
N ASP A 72 -23.83 42.48 -14.75
CA ASP A 72 -23.74 42.47 -13.29
C ASP A 72 -24.40 41.21 -12.70
N SER A 73 -25.64 40.92 -13.11
CA SER A 73 -26.37 39.72 -12.65
C SER A 73 -25.70 38.41 -13.09
N LYS A 74 -25.11 38.38 -14.30
CA LYS A 74 -24.30 37.24 -14.77
C LYS A 74 -23.06 37.03 -13.90
N SER A 75 -22.33 38.11 -13.60
CA SER A 75 -21.12 38.07 -12.76
C SER A 75 -21.45 37.58 -11.33
N GLN A 76 -22.54 38.08 -10.75
CA GLN A 76 -23.03 37.64 -9.43
C GLN A 76 -23.35 36.14 -9.42
N LEU A 77 -24.09 35.65 -10.42
CA LEU A 77 -24.45 34.23 -10.53
C LEU A 77 -23.20 33.33 -10.67
N GLN A 78 -22.22 33.76 -11.47
CA GLN A 78 -20.94 33.06 -11.62
C GLN A 78 -20.13 33.02 -10.31
N SER A 79 -20.10 34.12 -9.56
CA SER A 79 -19.43 34.20 -8.26
C SER A 79 -20.03 33.22 -7.24
N ILE A 80 -21.37 33.13 -7.20
CA ILE A 80 -22.08 32.20 -6.32
C ILE A 80 -21.80 30.76 -6.72
N ASN A 81 -21.83 30.44 -8.01
CA ASN A 81 -21.48 29.10 -8.51
C ASN A 81 -20.07 28.69 -8.10
N LYS A 82 -19.10 29.59 -8.24
CA LYS A 82 -17.72 29.36 -7.77
C LYS A 82 -17.69 29.09 -6.26
N SER A 83 -18.42 29.86 -5.47
CA SER A 83 -18.48 29.71 -4.01
C SER A 83 -19.09 28.36 -3.60
N ILE A 84 -20.16 27.92 -4.26
CA ILE A 84 -20.78 26.60 -4.05
C ILE A 84 -19.79 25.49 -4.40
N PHE A 85 -19.09 25.59 -5.53
CA PHE A 85 -18.08 24.60 -5.93
C PHE A 85 -16.93 24.50 -4.93
N LEU A 86 -16.40 25.63 -4.46
CA LEU A 86 -15.36 25.64 -3.43
C LEU A 86 -15.84 25.04 -2.10
N LEU A 87 -17.10 25.31 -1.71
CA LEU A 87 -17.71 24.72 -0.53
C LEU A 87 -17.83 23.19 -0.67
N ALA A 88 -18.29 22.69 -1.82
CA ALA A 88 -18.40 21.27 -2.10
C ALA A 88 -17.03 20.58 -2.02
N ASN A 89 -15.99 21.18 -2.60
CA ASN A 89 -14.63 20.64 -2.51
C ASN A 89 -14.11 20.63 -1.06
N ALA A 90 -14.38 21.68 -0.29
CA ALA A 90 -13.98 21.73 1.11
C ALA A 90 -14.66 20.62 1.95
N ILE A 91 -15.94 20.34 1.69
CA ILE A 91 -16.69 19.24 2.31
C ILE A 91 -16.06 17.89 1.90
N GLN A 92 -15.80 17.69 0.60
CA GLN A 92 -15.20 16.47 0.09
C GLN A 92 -13.85 16.17 0.74
N VAL A 93 -12.95 17.15 0.80
CA VAL A 93 -11.64 17.01 1.45
C VAL A 93 -11.78 16.65 2.93
N LYS A 94 -12.78 17.19 3.63
CA LYS A 94 -13.04 16.83 5.04
C LYS A 94 -13.57 15.41 5.19
N ILE A 95 -14.43 14.95 4.27
CA ILE A 95 -14.91 13.56 4.25
C ILE A 95 -13.74 12.60 4.00
N GLU A 96 -12.86 12.90 3.06
CA GLU A 96 -11.68 12.08 2.77
C GLU A 96 -10.75 11.98 3.99
N ARG A 97 -10.49 13.10 4.67
CA ARG A 97 -9.72 13.09 5.92
C ARG A 97 -10.41 12.26 7.00
N LEU A 98 -11.72 12.41 7.17
CA LEU A 98 -12.48 11.64 8.14
C LEU A 98 -12.38 10.13 7.87
N ASN A 99 -12.52 9.72 6.60
CA ASN A 99 -12.37 8.33 6.20
C ASN A 99 -10.96 7.80 6.51
N ALA A 100 -9.92 8.58 6.21
CA ALA A 100 -8.54 8.22 6.55
C ALA A 100 -8.35 8.04 8.07
N TYR A 101 -8.92 8.93 8.89
CA TYR A 101 -8.91 8.80 10.35
C TYR A 101 -9.65 7.55 10.83
N ILE A 102 -10.81 7.24 10.26
CA ILE A 102 -11.58 6.02 10.61
C ILE A 102 -10.76 4.77 10.26
N THR A 103 -10.12 4.73 9.09
CA THR A 103 -9.25 3.63 8.70
C THR A 103 -8.07 3.45 9.65
N ASP A 104 -7.41 4.54 10.06
CA ASP A 104 -6.31 4.50 11.02
C ASP A 104 -6.76 4.00 12.40
N ILE A 105 -7.91 4.48 12.89
CA ILE A 105 -8.51 4.04 14.15
C ILE A 105 -8.85 2.55 14.09
N ASN A 106 -9.46 2.09 13.00
CA ASN A 106 -9.79 0.67 12.83
C ASN A 106 -8.55 -0.21 12.83
N LYS A 107 -7.46 0.24 12.20
CA LYS A 107 -6.18 -0.47 12.22
C LYS A 107 -5.64 -0.57 13.66
N LYS A 108 -5.59 0.55 14.39
CA LYS A 108 -5.18 0.56 15.81
C LYS A 108 -6.05 -0.34 16.67
N LEU A 109 -7.37 -0.32 16.46
CA LEU A 109 -8.30 -1.20 17.17
C LEU A 109 -8.03 -2.69 16.89
N MET A 110 -7.66 -3.05 15.66
CA MET A 110 -7.27 -4.42 15.32
C MET A 110 -5.95 -4.79 16.00
N ASP A 111 -4.95 -3.92 15.98
CA ASP A 111 -3.67 -4.13 16.64
C ASP A 111 -3.85 -4.31 18.16
N ASP A 112 -4.67 -3.46 18.79
CA ASP A 112 -5.03 -3.57 20.20
C ASP A 112 -5.75 -4.88 20.49
N LYS A 113 -6.71 -5.30 19.65
CA LYS A 113 -7.38 -6.61 19.80
C LYS A 113 -6.40 -7.77 19.74
N VAL A 114 -5.42 -7.73 18.85
CA VAL A 114 -4.36 -8.75 18.76
C VAL A 114 -3.52 -8.75 20.04
N TYR A 115 -3.15 -7.56 20.54
CA TYR A 115 -2.41 -7.42 21.80
C TYR A 115 -3.21 -7.96 23.00
N TYR A 116 -4.48 -7.57 23.14
CA TYR A 116 -5.38 -8.08 24.17
C TYR A 116 -5.57 -9.60 24.09
N SER A 117 -5.67 -10.16 22.88
CA SER A 117 -5.74 -11.60 22.67
C SER A 117 -4.50 -12.31 23.20
N LYS A 118 -3.29 -11.80 22.90
CA LYS A 118 -2.02 -12.33 23.43
C LYS A 118 -1.96 -12.25 24.95
N LEU A 119 -2.34 -11.11 25.52
CA LEU A 119 -2.35 -10.91 26.97
C LEU A 119 -3.34 -11.85 27.66
N ASN A 120 -4.51 -12.08 27.05
CA ASN A 120 -5.51 -13.02 27.58
C ASN A 120 -5.04 -14.48 27.51
N VAL A 121 -4.30 -14.87 26.47
CA VAL A 121 -3.65 -16.20 26.40
C VAL A 121 -2.65 -16.35 27.54
N ILE A 122 -1.75 -15.38 27.74
CA ILE A 122 -0.78 -15.40 28.84
C ILE A 122 -1.51 -15.44 30.20
N TYR A 123 -2.53 -14.60 30.38
CA TYR A 123 -3.30 -14.54 31.63
C TYR A 123 -4.00 -15.86 31.93
N LYS A 124 -4.66 -16.49 30.95
CA LYS A 124 -5.26 -17.82 31.11
C LYS A 124 -4.23 -18.90 31.42
N ASN A 125 -3.07 -18.83 30.77
CA ASN A 125 -1.96 -19.73 31.03
C ASN A 125 -1.36 -19.54 32.44
N ILE A 126 -1.55 -18.38 33.08
CA ILE A 126 -1.15 -18.14 34.49
C ILE A 126 -2.30 -18.48 35.46
N GLY A 127 -3.55 -18.17 35.13
CA GLY A 127 -4.71 -18.44 36.00
C GLY A 127 -4.97 -19.93 36.24
N ASN A 128 -4.58 -20.80 35.29
CA ASN A 128 -4.68 -22.26 35.42
C ASN A 128 -3.44 -22.91 36.05
N THR A 129 -2.55 -22.13 36.67
CA THR A 129 -1.27 -22.64 37.20
C THR A 129 -1.29 -22.94 38.68
N GLU A 130 -1.96 -24.03 39.04
CA GLU A 130 -1.43 -24.93 40.08
C GLU A 130 -0.19 -25.71 39.57
N HIS A 131 0.13 -25.65 38.26
CA HIS A 131 1.28 -26.30 37.60
C HIS A 131 2.12 -25.37 36.70
N GLY A 132 2.37 -24.11 37.11
CA GLY A 132 2.99 -23.07 36.26
C GLY A 132 4.40 -23.37 35.78
N SER A 133 5.16 -24.18 36.51
CA SER A 133 6.46 -24.67 36.08
C SER A 133 6.39 -25.60 34.88
N ALA A 134 5.37 -26.46 34.76
CA ALA A 134 5.25 -27.44 33.69
C ALA A 134 4.97 -26.77 32.33
N THR A 135 4.05 -25.81 32.30
CA THR A 135 3.71 -25.07 31.06
C THR A 135 4.87 -24.19 30.59
N LEU A 136 5.58 -23.55 31.53
CA LEU A 136 6.81 -22.82 31.20
C LEU A 136 7.89 -23.74 30.63
N ILE A 137 8.07 -24.94 31.19
CA ILE A 137 9.05 -25.93 30.70
C ILE A 137 8.73 -26.36 29.26
N ASP A 138 7.47 -26.57 28.92
CA ASP A 138 7.10 -27.01 27.57
C ASP A 138 7.23 -25.90 26.53
N ASP A 139 6.89 -24.64 26.88
CA ASP A 139 7.17 -23.48 26.03
C ASP A 139 8.68 -23.24 25.86
N TYR A 140 9.47 -23.46 26.92
CA TYR A 140 10.94 -23.42 26.83
C TYR A 140 11.49 -24.51 25.92
N LYS A 141 10.98 -25.75 26.00
CA LYS A 141 11.41 -26.85 25.11
C LYS A 141 11.08 -26.55 23.66
N LYS A 142 9.87 -26.02 23.39
CA LYS A 142 9.47 -25.67 22.02
C LYS A 142 10.34 -24.56 21.44
N THR A 143 10.56 -23.50 22.21
CA THR A 143 11.43 -22.38 21.82
C THR A 143 12.87 -22.85 21.61
N TYR A 144 13.38 -23.72 22.49
CA TYR A 144 14.72 -24.29 22.36
C TYR A 144 14.86 -25.11 21.07
N ASN A 145 13.85 -25.90 20.73
CA ASN A 145 13.87 -26.72 19.52
C ASN A 145 13.82 -25.87 18.25
N GLU A 146 13.03 -24.79 18.24
CA GLU A 146 12.99 -23.83 17.12
C GLU A 146 14.33 -23.11 16.93
N VAL A 147 14.97 -22.66 18.01
CA VAL A 147 16.31 -22.03 17.95
C VAL A 147 17.38 -23.02 17.50
N TYR A 148 17.30 -24.27 17.94
CA TYR A 148 18.22 -25.34 17.55
C TYR A 148 18.11 -25.67 16.05
N LEU A 149 16.88 -25.84 15.54
CA LEU A 149 16.64 -26.10 14.12
C LEU A 149 17.11 -24.94 13.23
N ASN A 150 16.88 -23.69 13.64
CA ASN A 150 17.35 -22.52 12.91
C ASN A 150 18.89 -22.43 12.89
N SER A 151 19.54 -22.72 14.01
CA SER A 151 21.01 -22.73 14.10
C SER A 151 21.62 -23.86 13.25
N PHE A 152 20.97 -25.02 13.19
CA PHE A 152 21.39 -26.15 12.37
C PHE A 152 21.24 -25.86 10.86
N ASN A 153 20.14 -25.22 10.45
CA ASN A 153 19.94 -24.76 9.08
C ASN A 153 21.01 -23.76 8.65
N MET A 154 21.40 -22.84 9.55
CA MET A 154 22.49 -21.89 9.28
C MET A 154 23.83 -22.61 9.10
N PHE A 155 24.13 -23.62 9.92
CA PHE A 155 25.35 -24.41 9.80
C PHE A 155 25.42 -25.17 8.46
N ILE A 156 24.32 -25.79 8.04
CA ILE A 156 24.21 -26.44 6.72
C ILE A 156 24.44 -25.41 5.60
N GLY A 157 23.85 -24.22 5.71
CA GLY A 157 24.05 -23.13 4.75
C GLY A 157 25.53 -22.75 4.58
N ILE A 158 26.26 -22.62 5.69
CA ILE A 158 27.70 -22.32 5.67
C ILE A 158 28.49 -23.43 4.97
N ILE A 159 28.18 -24.71 5.23
CA ILE A 159 28.85 -25.85 4.57
C ILE A 159 28.63 -25.81 3.06
N ILE A 160 27.41 -25.53 2.61
CA ILE A 160 27.07 -25.45 1.17
C ILE A 160 27.87 -24.32 0.51
N VAL A 161 27.90 -23.12 1.11
CA VAL A 161 28.63 -21.97 0.56
C VAL A 161 30.13 -22.23 0.51
N CYS A 162 30.70 -22.82 1.56
CA CYS A 162 32.11 -23.21 1.57
C CYS A 162 32.41 -24.28 0.49
N GLY A 163 31.53 -25.27 0.33
CA GLY A 163 31.69 -26.33 -0.66
C GLY A 163 31.61 -25.82 -2.10
N THR A 164 30.65 -24.95 -2.42
CA THR A 164 30.52 -24.35 -3.76
C THR A 164 31.70 -23.45 -4.08
N THR A 165 32.12 -22.61 -3.13
CA THR A 165 33.29 -21.74 -3.26
C THR A 165 34.54 -22.57 -3.52
N PHE A 166 34.78 -23.63 -2.74
CA PHE A 166 35.92 -24.52 -2.92
C PHE A 166 35.89 -25.27 -4.27
N SER A 167 34.70 -25.70 -4.72
CA SER A 167 34.53 -26.36 -6.02
C SER A 167 34.90 -25.46 -7.20
N VAL A 168 34.51 -24.18 -7.14
CA VAL A 168 34.84 -23.17 -8.15
C VAL A 168 36.36 -22.97 -8.24
N PHE A 169 37.04 -22.83 -7.11
CA PHE A 169 38.49 -22.64 -7.06
C PHE A 169 39.29 -23.90 -7.46
N LYS A 170 38.76 -25.11 -7.23
CA LYS A 170 39.45 -26.35 -7.63
C LYS A 170 39.44 -26.58 -9.14
N ASN A 171 38.43 -26.06 -9.85
CA ASN A 171 38.23 -26.34 -11.28
C ASN A 171 38.68 -25.23 -12.24
N SER A 172 39.03 -24.05 -11.76
CA SER A 172 39.41 -22.93 -12.62
C SER A 172 40.87 -22.52 -12.40
N THR A 173 41.63 -22.45 -13.50
CA THR A 173 42.94 -21.78 -13.69
C THR A 173 44.28 -22.48 -13.37
N LEU A 174 44.38 -23.51 -12.53
CA LEU A 174 45.70 -24.13 -12.26
C LEU A 174 46.12 -25.25 -13.24
N LYS A 175 45.17 -25.91 -13.92
CA LYS A 175 45.50 -27.04 -14.82
C LYS A 175 45.73 -26.62 -16.28
N GLU A 176 45.18 -25.51 -16.74
CA GLU A 176 45.39 -25.03 -18.11
C GLU A 176 46.63 -24.14 -18.23
N GLY A 177 46.90 -23.26 -17.26
CA GLY A 177 48.12 -22.43 -17.26
C GLY A 177 49.42 -23.22 -17.19
N VAL A 178 49.44 -24.33 -16.44
CA VAL A 178 50.62 -25.22 -16.34
C VAL A 178 50.82 -26.02 -17.63
N LYS A 179 49.75 -26.41 -18.32
CA LYS A 179 49.83 -27.13 -19.61
C LYS A 179 50.32 -26.22 -20.73
N GLU A 180 49.84 -24.98 -20.82
CA GLU A 180 50.33 -24.02 -21.81
C GLU A 180 51.78 -23.59 -21.53
N GLY A 181 52.14 -23.39 -20.26
CA GLY A 181 53.52 -23.10 -19.85
C GLY A 181 54.49 -24.23 -20.22
N ALA A 182 54.12 -25.49 -19.92
CA ALA A 182 54.94 -26.65 -20.25
C ALA A 182 55.11 -26.84 -21.78
N LEU A 183 54.06 -26.58 -22.57
CA LEU A 183 54.13 -26.70 -24.03
C LEU A 183 55.05 -25.63 -24.66
N LYS A 184 54.98 -24.38 -24.18
CA LYS A 184 55.87 -23.30 -24.62
C LYS A 184 57.34 -23.58 -24.28
N ILE A 185 57.63 -24.08 -23.08
CA ILE A 185 59.00 -24.43 -22.68
C ILE A 185 59.53 -25.61 -23.51
N SER A 186 58.72 -26.65 -23.74
CA SER A 186 59.06 -27.77 -24.62
C SER A 186 59.45 -27.31 -26.04
N ASN A 187 58.67 -26.41 -26.62
CA ASN A 187 58.91 -25.91 -27.98
C ASN A 187 60.15 -25.01 -28.06
N LEU A 188 60.42 -24.21 -27.01
CA LEU A 188 61.63 -23.39 -26.92
C LEU A 188 62.90 -24.24 -26.75
N ILE A 189 62.84 -25.34 -25.99
CA ILE A 189 63.99 -26.25 -25.85
C ILE A 189 64.27 -26.98 -27.17
N LYS A 190 63.23 -27.41 -27.90
CA LYS A 190 63.40 -28.04 -29.22
C LYS A 190 63.95 -27.10 -30.29
N SER A 191 63.61 -25.81 -30.26
CA SER A 191 64.11 -24.85 -31.26
C SER A 191 65.55 -24.38 -30.98
N LYS A 192 66.01 -24.43 -29.73
CA LYS A 192 67.33 -23.89 -29.32
C LYS A 192 68.46 -24.93 -29.29
N ILE A 193 68.17 -26.22 -29.50
CA ILE A 193 69.18 -27.29 -29.56
C ILE A 193 69.13 -27.99 -30.92
N PRO A 194 69.77 -27.43 -31.98
CA PRO A 194 70.06 -28.19 -33.19
C PRO A 194 71.13 -29.24 -32.86
N GLY A 195 70.76 -30.53 -32.92
CA GLY A 195 71.74 -31.61 -33.02
C GLY A 195 72.06 -32.43 -31.76
N SER A 196 71.10 -32.74 -30.89
CA SER A 196 71.34 -33.78 -29.87
C SER A 196 71.30 -35.19 -30.47
N GLN A 197 72.46 -35.61 -30.98
CA GLN A 197 72.78 -36.99 -31.34
C GLN A 197 72.57 -37.90 -30.12
N LYS A 198 71.80 -38.98 -30.31
CA LYS A 198 71.54 -40.02 -29.32
C LYS A 198 72.82 -40.84 -29.08
N TYR A 199 73.47 -40.69 -27.93
CA TYR A 199 74.55 -41.60 -27.53
C TYR A 199 73.96 -42.87 -26.90
N LYS A 200 74.20 -44.00 -27.56
CA LYS A 200 73.77 -45.34 -27.18
C LYS A 200 74.93 -45.99 -26.41
N TYR A 201 74.92 -45.93 -25.07
CA TYR A 201 75.94 -46.60 -24.27
C TYR A 201 75.67 -48.12 -24.23
N LYS A 202 76.63 -48.89 -24.76
CA LYS A 202 76.64 -50.35 -24.78
C LYS A 202 77.58 -50.81 -23.65
N TYR A 203 77.03 -51.23 -22.53
CA TYR A 203 77.83 -51.83 -21.46
C TYR A 203 78.25 -53.24 -21.90
N LYS A 204 79.55 -53.54 -21.79
CA LYS A 204 80.12 -54.87 -21.96
C LYS A 204 80.58 -55.31 -20.57
N TYR A 205 80.06 -56.48 -20.20
CA TYR A 205 80.16 -57.24 -18.94
C TYR A 205 81.41 -57.02 -18.10
#